data_AF-A0A348VU35-F1
#
_entry.id   AF-A0A348VU35-F1
#
_cell.length_a   1.000
_cell.length_b   1.000
_cell.length_c   1.000
_cell.angle_alpha   90.00
_cell.angle_beta   90.00
_cell.angle_gamma   90.00
#
_symmetry.space_group_name_H-M   'P 1'
#
loop_
_entity.id
_entity.type
_entity.pdbx_description
1 polymer ?
#
loop_
_entity_poly.entity_id
_entity_poly.type
_entity_poly.pdbx_seq_one_letter_code
_entity_poly.pdbx_strand_id
1 'polypeptide(L)'
;PDEPGSYDLFCTEYCGVGHSAMITKVEVMPEKAFAAWYEVKQPQKRSEGTSKHAPTAQKEKNYGEGARLAQVKGCLLCHSLDGTAKVGPTFKGIAGRKTVVVTSGKDREIIVDEVYLVRSLLEPQADVVKGFPPIMPSQKGILSDAEIKTIIEYLKSLK
;
A
#
# COMPACT_ATOMS: atom_id res chain seq x y z
N PRO A 1 -29.86 -5.64 -16.26
CA PRO A 1 -30.78 -4.55 -15.89
C PRO A 1 -31.51 -4.06 -17.14
N ASP A 2 -32.83 -4.12 -17.09
CA ASP A 2 -33.70 -3.86 -18.25
C ASP A 2 -34.06 -2.37 -18.37
N GLU A 3 -33.67 -1.57 -17.37
CA GLU A 3 -33.90 -0.13 -17.31
C GLU A 3 -32.59 0.63 -17.09
N PRO A 4 -32.40 1.80 -17.74
CA PRO A 4 -31.28 2.69 -17.46
C PRO A 4 -31.33 3.23 -16.03
N GLY A 5 -30.15 3.35 -15.39
CA GLY A 5 -30.06 3.85 -14.02
C GLY A 5 -28.73 3.53 -13.34
N SER A 6 -28.59 4.04 -12.12
CA SER A 6 -27.44 3.78 -11.24
C SER A 6 -27.85 2.77 -10.17
N TYR A 7 -27.17 1.64 -10.13
CA TYR A 7 -27.49 0.55 -9.22
C TYR A 7 -26.31 0.28 -8.29
N ASP A 8 -26.57 0.14 -7.00
CA ASP A 8 -25.53 -0.19 -6.04
C ASP A 8 -25.11 -1.66 -6.21
N LEU A 9 -23.80 -1.87 -6.27
CA LEU A 9 -23.16 -3.17 -6.37
C LEU A 9 -22.42 -3.46 -5.06
N PHE A 10 -22.84 -4.53 -4.41
CA PHE A 10 -22.30 -4.98 -3.13
C PHE A 10 -21.41 -6.20 -3.32
N CYS A 11 -20.32 -6.27 -2.55
CA CYS A 11 -19.55 -7.50 -2.41
C CYS A 11 -20.32 -8.51 -1.54
N THR A 12 -20.46 -9.74 -2.02
CA THR A 12 -21.24 -10.81 -1.34
C THR A 12 -20.38 -11.89 -0.71
N GLU A 13 -19.05 -11.72 -0.67
CA GLU A 13 -18.12 -12.69 -0.10
C GLU A 13 -17.12 -11.98 0.82
N TYR A 14 -17.00 -12.46 2.05
CA TYR A 14 -16.12 -11.86 3.03
C TYR A 14 -14.65 -11.95 2.58
N CYS A 15 -14.05 -10.78 2.34
CA CYS A 15 -12.68 -10.67 1.83
C CYS A 15 -11.73 -9.90 2.77
N GLY A 16 -12.21 -9.45 3.93
CA GLY A 16 -11.40 -8.75 4.93
C GLY A 16 -12.15 -7.63 5.66
N VAL A 17 -11.43 -6.85 6.47
CA VAL A 17 -12.01 -5.82 7.35
C VAL A 17 -12.79 -4.71 6.63
N GLY A 18 -12.46 -4.46 5.36
CA GLY A 18 -13.16 -3.48 4.52
C GLY A 18 -14.38 -4.04 3.78
N HIS A 19 -14.72 -5.32 3.98
CA HIS A 19 -15.74 -6.02 3.21
C HIS A 19 -17.10 -5.30 3.21
N SER A 20 -17.57 -4.82 4.36
CA SER A 20 -18.85 -4.11 4.46
C SER A 20 -18.87 -2.75 3.75
N ALA A 21 -17.70 -2.16 3.49
CA ALA A 21 -17.55 -0.91 2.76
C ALA A 21 -17.22 -1.13 1.27
N MET A 22 -17.09 -2.37 0.82
CA MET A 22 -16.79 -2.72 -0.58
C MET A 22 -18.06 -2.61 -1.45
N ILE A 23 -18.52 -1.38 -1.59
CA ILE A 23 -19.71 -0.97 -2.33
C ILE A 23 -19.26 -0.12 -3.53
N THR A 24 -19.87 -0.34 -4.69
CA THR A 24 -19.66 0.47 -5.88
C THR A 24 -20.99 0.63 -6.63
N LYS A 25 -20.97 1.19 -7.85
CA LYS A 25 -22.15 1.40 -8.68
C LYS A 25 -21.99 0.76 -10.06
N VAL A 26 -23.10 0.29 -10.61
CA VAL A 26 -23.26 -0.07 -12.02
C VAL A 26 -24.13 0.99 -12.68
N GLU A 27 -23.57 1.66 -13.68
CA GLU A 27 -24.29 2.64 -14.51
C GLU A 27 -24.81 1.94 -15.78
N VAL A 28 -26.12 1.83 -15.88
CA VAL A 28 -26.81 1.19 -17.01
C VAL A 28 -27.27 2.30 -17.95
N MET A 29 -26.78 2.27 -19.18
CA MET A 29 -27.02 3.30 -20.18
C MET A 29 -27.76 2.72 -21.39
N PRO A 30 -28.55 3.54 -22.11
CA PRO A 30 -29.06 3.15 -23.43
C PRO A 30 -27.90 2.81 -24.37
N GLU A 31 -28.08 1.80 -25.22
CA GLU A 31 -27.04 1.23 -26.08
C GLU A 31 -26.27 2.29 -26.89
N LYS A 32 -26.98 3.24 -27.50
CA LYS A 32 -26.38 4.34 -28.26
C LYS A 32 -25.48 5.25 -27.40
N ALA A 33 -25.90 5.51 -26.17
CA ALA A 33 -25.14 6.34 -25.23
C ALA A 33 -23.91 5.58 -24.71
N PHE A 34 -24.06 4.27 -24.47
CA PHE A 34 -22.93 3.41 -24.13
C PHE A 34 -21.91 3.35 -25.26
N ALA A 35 -22.32 3.13 -26.51
CA ALA A 35 -21.41 3.08 -27.65
C ALA A 35 -20.61 4.39 -27.81
N ALA A 36 -21.28 5.54 -27.72
CA ALA A 36 -20.60 6.84 -27.76
C ALA A 36 -19.63 7.04 -26.59
N TRP A 37 -20.02 6.65 -25.38
CA TRP A 37 -19.14 6.66 -24.22
C TRP A 37 -17.93 5.74 -24.40
N TYR A 38 -18.16 4.53 -24.93
CA TYR A 38 -17.16 3.49 -25.12
C TYR A 38 -16.09 3.92 -26.12
N GLU A 39 -16.48 4.51 -27.24
CA GLU A 39 -15.54 5.03 -28.25
C GLU A 39 -14.71 6.22 -27.72
N VAL A 40 -15.30 7.09 -26.90
CA VAL A 40 -14.60 8.24 -26.30
C VAL A 40 -13.70 7.83 -25.12
N LYS A 41 -14.05 6.74 -24.42
CA LYS A 41 -13.38 6.27 -23.21
C LYS A 41 -12.57 4.99 -23.40
N GLN A 42 -12.30 4.59 -24.65
CA GLN A 42 -11.30 3.59 -24.97
C GLN A 42 -10.09 3.78 -24.06
N PRO A 43 -9.76 2.82 -23.18
CA PRO A 43 -8.54 2.93 -22.41
C PRO A 43 -7.41 2.97 -23.43
N GLN A 44 -6.63 4.06 -23.41
CA GLN A 44 -5.20 3.97 -23.68
C GLN A 44 -4.75 2.64 -23.08
N LYS A 45 -4.28 1.70 -23.92
CA LYS A 45 -3.95 0.31 -23.55
C LYS A 45 -3.75 0.19 -22.06
N ARG A 46 -4.68 -0.47 -21.37
CA ARG A 46 -4.66 -0.69 -19.92
C ARG A 46 -3.22 -1.02 -19.50
N SER A 47 -2.46 -0.03 -19.03
CA SER A 47 -1.19 -0.35 -18.38
C SER A 47 -1.61 -1.01 -17.10
N GLU A 48 -1.12 -2.22 -16.87
CA GLU A 48 -1.36 -2.94 -15.62
C GLU A 48 -1.06 -1.97 -14.45
N GLY A 49 -2.07 -1.77 -13.58
CA GLY A 49 -1.87 -1.11 -12.29
C GLY A 49 -2.19 0.38 -12.18
N THR A 50 -3.38 0.85 -12.59
CA THR A 50 -3.96 2.08 -12.00
C THR A 50 -5.46 1.94 -11.76
N SER A 51 -5.85 1.47 -10.57
CA SER A 51 -7.21 1.69 -10.08
C SER A 51 -7.31 3.13 -9.57
N LYS A 52 -8.18 3.93 -10.19
CA LYS A 52 -8.46 5.33 -9.79
C LYS A 52 -9.34 5.45 -8.53
N HIS A 53 -9.44 4.39 -7.72
CA HIS A 53 -10.15 4.37 -6.44
C HIS A 53 -9.17 4.26 -5.27
N ALA A 54 -8.13 5.11 -5.25
CA ALA A 54 -7.40 5.37 -4.02
C ALA A 54 -8.18 6.41 -3.21
N PRO A 55 -8.40 6.22 -1.89
CA PRO A 55 -9.00 7.25 -1.06
C PRO A 55 -8.08 8.49 -1.09
N THR A 56 -8.70 9.64 -1.37
CA THR A 56 -8.14 10.99 -1.45
C THR A 56 -6.67 11.11 -1.05
N ALA A 57 -5.80 11.21 -2.05
CA ALA A 57 -4.42 11.64 -1.89
C ALA A 57 -4.40 13.02 -1.22
N GLN A 58 -4.05 13.05 0.06
CA GLN A 58 -3.59 14.28 0.69
C GLN A 58 -2.34 14.73 -0.05
N LYS A 59 -2.37 15.96 -0.58
CA LYS A 59 -1.28 16.70 -1.23
C LYS A 59 0.11 16.07 -1.00
N GLU A 60 0.51 15.18 -1.90
CA GLU A 60 1.85 14.60 -1.83
C GLU A 60 2.84 15.62 -2.38
N LYS A 61 3.74 16.08 -1.51
CA LYS A 61 5.04 16.59 -1.94
C LYS A 61 5.67 15.49 -2.80
N ASN A 62 6.30 15.86 -3.92
CA ASN A 62 6.93 14.94 -4.85
C ASN A 62 7.88 13.94 -4.15
N TYR A 63 7.39 12.76 -3.79
CA TYR A 63 8.20 11.67 -3.22
C TYR A 63 8.63 10.63 -4.28
N GLY A 64 8.30 10.87 -5.56
CA GLY A 64 8.80 10.11 -6.70
C GLY A 64 8.37 8.64 -6.73
N GLU A 65 9.12 7.86 -7.50
CA GLU A 65 8.88 6.43 -7.76
C GLU A 65 8.80 5.58 -6.49
N GLY A 66 9.52 5.95 -5.42
CA GLY A 66 9.52 5.19 -4.16
C GLY A 66 8.19 5.24 -3.40
N ALA A 67 7.52 6.39 -3.38
CA ALA A 67 6.17 6.49 -2.81
C ALA A 67 5.16 5.66 -3.61
N ARG A 68 5.25 5.72 -4.94
CA ARG A 68 4.43 4.90 -5.84
C ARG A 68 4.65 3.41 -5.57
N LEU A 69 5.90 2.97 -5.48
CA LEU A 69 6.25 1.57 -5.16
C LEU A 69 5.71 1.15 -3.79
N ALA A 70 5.90 1.95 -2.75
CA ALA A 70 5.38 1.66 -1.42
C ALA A 70 3.84 1.53 -1.40
N GLN A 71 3.14 2.29 -2.24
CA GLN A 71 1.69 2.18 -2.39
C GLN A 71 1.28 0.92 -3.16
N VAL A 72 1.83 0.69 -4.36
CA VAL A 72 1.39 -0.43 -5.23
C VAL A 72 1.84 -1.79 -4.71
N LYS A 73 2.93 -1.85 -3.94
CA LYS A 73 3.39 -3.07 -3.26
C LYS A 73 2.71 -3.27 -1.90
N GLY A 74 1.78 -2.40 -1.53
CA GLY A 74 0.90 -2.57 -0.36
C GLY A 74 1.51 -2.23 0.99
N CYS A 75 2.69 -1.60 1.05
CA CYS A 75 3.36 -1.25 2.31
C CYS A 75 2.48 -0.36 3.20
N LEU A 76 1.74 0.57 2.57
CA LEU A 76 0.89 1.56 3.26
C LEU A 76 -0.42 0.97 3.85
N LEU A 77 -0.73 -0.29 3.55
CA LEU A 77 -1.85 -1.01 4.17
C LEU A 77 -1.56 -1.28 5.65
N CYS A 78 -0.30 -1.61 5.97
CA CYS A 78 0.12 -1.93 7.33
C CYS A 78 0.88 -0.80 8.03
N HIS A 79 1.54 0.07 7.26
CA HIS A 79 2.39 1.14 7.80
C HIS A 79 1.80 2.52 7.49
N SER A 80 1.82 3.42 8.47
CA SER A 80 1.33 4.79 8.31
C SER A 80 2.46 5.77 7.95
N LEU A 81 2.08 6.92 7.39
CA LEU A 81 2.97 8.05 7.13
C LEU A 81 2.74 9.24 8.09
N ASP A 82 1.68 9.19 8.89
CA ASP A 82 1.25 10.32 9.74
C ASP A 82 1.81 10.25 11.17
N GLY A 83 2.32 9.07 11.58
CA GLY A 83 2.86 8.80 12.92
C GLY A 83 2.02 7.80 13.71
N THR A 84 0.81 7.46 13.26
CA THR A 84 -0.08 6.53 13.96
C THR A 84 0.43 5.09 13.85
N ALA A 85 0.31 4.30 14.92
CA ALA A 85 0.53 2.86 14.82
C ALA A 85 -0.68 2.21 14.13
N LYS A 86 -0.42 1.27 13.21
CA LYS A 86 -1.46 0.45 12.56
C LYS A 86 -1.16 -1.04 12.87
N VAL A 87 -1.22 -1.89 11.85
CA VAL A 87 -0.77 -3.28 11.90
C VAL A 87 0.74 -3.35 12.11
N GLY A 88 1.48 -2.41 11.49
CA GLY A 88 2.91 -2.22 11.68
C GLY A 88 3.26 -0.82 12.22
N PRO A 89 4.56 -0.59 12.53
CA PRO A 89 5.05 0.71 12.98
C PRO A 89 4.95 1.78 11.90
N THR A 90 4.89 3.05 12.31
CA THR A 90 4.86 4.18 11.38
C THR A 90 6.20 4.38 10.65
N PHE A 91 6.14 4.73 9.37
CA PHE A 91 7.30 5.12 8.56
C PHE A 91 7.72 6.59 8.73
N LYS A 92 6.86 7.44 9.31
CA LYS A 92 7.21 8.83 9.57
C LYS A 92 8.49 8.89 10.41
N GLY A 93 9.54 9.58 9.97
CA GLY A 93 10.78 9.72 10.73
C GLY A 93 11.47 8.39 11.05
N ILE A 94 11.35 7.39 10.17
CA ILE A 94 11.86 6.04 10.45
C ILE A 94 13.39 5.97 10.40
N ALA A 95 14.04 6.64 9.45
CA ALA A 95 15.49 6.58 9.33
C ALA A 95 16.19 7.28 10.50
N GLY A 96 17.14 6.58 11.13
CA GLY A 96 17.87 7.06 12.30
C GLY A 96 17.08 7.01 13.61
N ARG A 97 15.83 6.53 13.60
CA ARG A 97 15.04 6.34 14.82
C ARG A 97 15.68 5.28 15.71
N LYS A 98 15.78 5.56 17.01
CA LYS A 98 16.05 4.52 18.01
C LYS A 98 14.79 3.69 18.24
N THR A 99 14.91 2.38 18.15
CA THR A 99 13.79 1.46 18.37
C THR A 99 14.26 0.22 19.10
N VAL A 100 13.35 -0.42 19.83
CA VAL A 100 13.59 -1.73 20.45
C VAL A 100 13.00 -2.79 19.53
N VAL A 101 13.82 -3.77 19.15
CA VAL A 101 13.42 -4.95 18.41
C VAL A 101 13.55 -6.21 19.27
N VAL A 102 12.78 -7.23 18.95
CA VAL A 102 12.87 -8.56 19.50
C VAL A 102 13.59 -9.45 18.48
N THR A 103 14.78 -9.91 18.84
CA THR A 103 15.60 -10.82 18.04
C THR A 103 15.68 -12.15 18.78
N SER A 104 15.13 -13.22 18.20
CA SER A 104 15.10 -14.56 18.84
C SER A 104 14.57 -14.54 20.29
N GLY A 105 13.53 -13.74 20.53
CA GLY A 105 12.88 -13.61 21.84
C GLY A 105 13.59 -12.69 22.85
N LYS A 106 14.66 -12.00 22.45
CA LYS A 106 15.39 -11.04 23.31
C LYS A 106 15.26 -9.63 22.79
N ASP A 107 15.05 -8.69 23.70
CA ASP A 107 14.99 -7.27 23.40
C ASP A 107 16.39 -6.72 23.08
N ARG A 108 16.47 -5.90 22.03
CA ARG A 108 17.68 -5.20 21.60
C ARG A 108 17.32 -3.80 21.13
N GLU A 109 18.01 -2.79 21.62
CA GLU A 109 17.91 -1.43 21.07
C GLU A 109 18.79 -1.32 19.82
N ILE A 110 18.22 -0.75 18.76
CA ILE A 110 18.91 -0.49 17.50
C ILE A 110 18.63 0.93 17.01
N ILE A 111 19.50 1.43 16.15
CA ILE A 111 19.22 2.58 15.29
C ILE A 111 18.71 2.03 13.97
N VAL A 112 17.57 2.54 13.49
CA VAL A 112 17.01 2.14 12.19
C VAL A 112 17.88 2.72 11.08
N ASP A 113 18.82 1.91 10.61
CA ASP A 113 19.70 2.19 9.49
C ASP A 113 19.25 1.47 8.21
N GLU A 114 19.98 1.70 7.12
CA GLU A 114 19.69 1.10 5.83
C GLU A 114 19.80 -0.43 5.84
N VAL A 115 20.76 -0.97 6.60
CA VAL A 115 20.95 -2.42 6.75
C VAL A 115 19.73 -3.05 7.42
N TYR A 116 19.24 -2.45 8.51
CA TYR A 116 18.04 -2.89 9.19
C TYR A 116 16.80 -2.79 8.28
N LEU A 117 16.63 -1.70 7.53
CA LEU A 117 15.48 -1.53 6.64
C LEU A 117 15.46 -2.57 5.52
N VAL A 118 16.61 -2.83 4.87
CA VAL A 118 16.74 -3.89 3.85
C VAL A 118 16.48 -5.26 4.46
N ARG A 119 17.06 -5.54 5.63
CA ARG A 119 16.82 -6.80 6.34
C ARG A 119 15.35 -6.96 6.72
N SER A 120 14.68 -5.89 7.16
CA SER A 120 13.26 -5.93 7.51
C SER A 120 12.35 -6.21 6.31
N LEU A 121 12.75 -5.79 5.10
CA LEU A 121 12.03 -6.12 3.87
C LEU A 121 12.24 -7.60 3.47
N LEU A 122 13.47 -8.11 3.58
CA LEU A 122 13.82 -9.45 3.09
C LEU A 122 13.55 -10.56 4.14
N GLU A 123 13.83 -10.28 5.40
CA GLU A 123 13.75 -11.17 6.57
C GLU A 123 12.97 -10.50 7.72
N PRO A 124 11.70 -10.12 7.53
CA PRO A 124 10.92 -9.32 8.50
C PRO A 124 10.80 -9.93 9.89
N GLN A 125 10.91 -11.25 10.03
CA GLN A 125 10.81 -11.94 11.32
C GLN A 125 12.14 -11.99 12.10
N ALA A 126 13.26 -11.55 11.50
CA ALA A 126 14.56 -11.58 12.16
C ALA A 126 14.69 -10.56 13.30
N ASP A 127 14.11 -9.37 13.12
CA ASP A 127 14.20 -8.25 14.06
C ASP A 127 12.85 -7.50 14.11
N VAL A 128 11.93 -7.97 14.95
CA VAL A 128 10.55 -7.45 15.01
C VAL A 128 10.47 -6.30 16.01
N VAL A 129 9.95 -5.14 15.61
CA VAL A 129 9.77 -4.00 16.53
C VAL A 129 8.88 -4.41 17.71
N LYS A 130 9.36 -4.15 18.93
CA LYS A 130 8.67 -4.50 20.16
C LYS A 130 7.26 -3.90 20.19
N GLY A 131 6.27 -4.72 20.53
CA GLY A 131 4.86 -4.33 20.55
C GLY A 131 4.11 -4.59 19.24
N PHE A 132 4.78 -5.06 18.18
CA PHE A 132 4.15 -5.46 16.93
C PHE A 132 4.22 -6.98 16.71
N PRO A 133 3.19 -7.58 16.10
CA PRO A 133 3.20 -9.01 15.79
C PRO A 133 4.11 -9.34 14.58
N PRO A 134 4.70 -10.55 14.52
CA PRO A 134 5.63 -10.97 13.47
C PRO A 134 4.92 -11.39 12.16
N ILE A 135 4.06 -10.51 11.63
CA ILE A 135 3.17 -10.79 10.48
C ILE A 135 3.58 -10.09 9.18
N MET A 136 4.62 -9.25 9.21
CA MET A 136 5.09 -8.58 8.00
C MET A 136 5.60 -9.64 6.99
N PRO A 137 5.06 -9.68 5.76
CA PRO A 137 5.46 -10.66 4.77
C PRO A 137 6.83 -10.33 4.16
N SER A 138 7.64 -11.36 3.89
CA SER A 138 8.92 -11.20 3.19
C SER A 138 8.70 -10.67 1.77
N GLN A 139 9.52 -9.72 1.36
CA GLN A 139 9.54 -9.16 0.01
C GLN A 139 10.58 -9.82 -0.91
N LYS A 140 11.26 -10.87 -0.41
CA LYS A 140 12.27 -11.61 -1.16
C LYS A 140 11.65 -12.25 -2.40
N GLY A 141 12.16 -11.91 -3.59
CA GLY A 141 11.64 -12.38 -4.87
C GLY A 141 10.39 -11.65 -5.37
N ILE A 142 9.83 -10.71 -4.59
CA ILE A 142 8.69 -9.86 -4.99
C ILE A 142 9.18 -8.49 -5.46
N LEU A 143 10.22 -7.97 -4.79
CA LEU A 143 10.90 -6.73 -5.16
C LEU A 143 12.25 -7.06 -5.80
N SER A 144 12.56 -6.35 -6.88
CA SER A 144 13.92 -6.28 -7.44
C SER A 144 14.82 -5.41 -6.56
N ASP A 145 16.14 -5.59 -6.69
CA ASP A 145 17.12 -4.80 -5.94
C ASP A 145 16.98 -3.29 -6.19
N ALA A 146 16.63 -2.91 -7.43
CA ALA A 146 16.38 -1.51 -7.79
C ALA A 146 15.13 -0.95 -7.10
N GLU A 147 14.04 -1.72 -7.01
CA GLU A 147 12.83 -1.32 -6.29
C GLU A 147 13.09 -1.22 -4.79
N ILE A 148 13.84 -2.16 -4.21
CA ILE A 148 14.24 -2.12 -2.79
C ILE A 148 14.98 -0.82 -2.52
N LYS A 149 16.04 -0.52 -3.29
CA LYS A 149 16.81 0.72 -3.13
C LYS A 149 15.91 1.95 -3.20
N THR A 150 15.02 2.01 -4.18
CA THR A 150 14.11 3.15 -4.38
C THR A 150 13.14 3.32 -3.22
N ILE A 151 12.59 2.23 -2.67
CA ILE A 151 11.73 2.27 -1.48
C ILE A 151 12.52 2.74 -0.26
N ILE A 152 13.73 2.24 -0.05
CA ILE A 152 14.60 2.61 1.07
C ILE A 152 14.93 4.11 1.04
N GLU A 153 15.28 4.65 -0.12
CA GLU A 153 15.53 6.09 -0.29
C GLU A 153 14.29 6.92 0.04
N TYR A 154 13.11 6.48 -0.39
CA TYR A 154 11.85 7.10 -0.01
C TYR A 154 11.62 7.05 1.50
N LEU A 155 11.80 5.90 2.15
CA LEU A 155 11.64 5.78 3.61
C LEU A 155 12.59 6.70 4.37
N LYS A 156 13.83 6.85 3.90
CA LYS A 156 14.81 7.79 4.47
C LYS A 156 14.41 9.26 4.33
N SER A 157 13.56 9.59 3.34
CA SER A 157 13.06 10.95 3.12
C SER A 157 11.89 11.33 4.05
N LEU A 158 11.22 10.34 4.66
CA LEU A 158 10.08 10.55 5.55
C LEU A 158 10.56 11.02 6.93
N LYS A 159 10.33 12.29 7.24
CA LYS A 159 10.69 12.92 8.53
C LYS A 159 9.52 12.98 9.50
#